data_AF-A0A0H2S842-F1
#
_entry.id   AF-A0A0H2S842-F1
#
_cell.length_a   1.000
_cell.length_b   1.000
_cell.length_c   1.000
_cell.angle_alpha   90.00
_cell.angle_beta   90.00
_cell.angle_gamma   90.00
#
_symmetry.space_group_name_H-M   'P 1'
#
loop_
_entity.id
_entity.type
_entity.pdbx_description
1 polymer ?
#
loop_
_entity_poly.entity_id
_entity_poly.type
_entity_poly.pdbx_seq_one_letter_code
_entity_poly.pdbx_strand_id
1 'polypeptide(L)'
;MADDSSSQPPLAKYLASSDKKTRDKAVKSLAKYLSENQGKALPKQEMAKLWKGIFYCYWMSDKPLVQQALSSELADLLLLISSTESAFAFLGGFWEAIVREWNGIDRLRMDKYYMLVRKFINASFRLLRRAEWENSALGTFNEVLTSPGGPLCPDDTRIPGSLTYHIVDIYLEELEKALSVASDPSSDTTFSELPAPLIPLLLPFFDLAARTSSSITHSRVSTGLIDPLLVALTTASSSDPPSKKRKFLTLSQQSDLSDLISKSCIDEPQKGVVQPAELRNAVLRSMFDVASGPDVKEANRRKLYAIWKVAKAEEEDIGDTS
;
A
#
# COMPACT_ATOMS: atom_id res chain seq x y z
N MET A 1 -25.57 35.61 7.90
CA MET A 1 -25.53 34.61 6.81
C MET A 1 -24.35 33.72 7.10
N ALA A 2 -24.59 32.57 7.73
CA ALA A 2 -23.53 31.57 7.94
C ALA A 2 -23.19 30.95 6.58
N ASP A 3 -21.91 30.87 6.28
CA ASP A 3 -21.34 30.38 5.04
C ASP A 3 -21.69 28.88 4.85
N ASP A 4 -22.53 28.57 3.85
CA ASP A 4 -22.97 27.22 3.44
C ASP A 4 -21.85 26.40 2.75
N SER A 5 -20.59 26.73 3.05
CA SER A 5 -19.41 26.19 2.35
C SER A 5 -18.95 24.82 2.86
N SER A 6 -19.58 24.27 3.91
CA SER A 6 -19.23 22.95 4.48
C SER A 6 -20.03 21.78 3.90
N SER A 7 -21.11 22.02 3.15
CA SER A 7 -21.98 20.94 2.66
C SER A 7 -21.51 20.28 1.37
N GLN A 8 -20.56 20.89 0.65
CA GLN A 8 -20.08 20.41 -0.65
C GLN A 8 -18.55 20.43 -0.75
N PRO A 9 -17.94 19.47 -1.47
CA PRO A 9 -16.50 19.53 -1.74
C PRO A 9 -16.16 20.75 -2.61
N PRO A 10 -14.94 21.28 -2.50
CA PRO A 10 -14.50 22.38 -3.36
C PRO A 10 -14.54 21.96 -4.83
N LEU A 11 -14.99 22.88 -5.69
CA LEU A 11 -15.04 22.63 -7.12
C LEU A 11 -13.64 22.29 -7.67
N ALA A 12 -13.56 21.26 -8.52
CA ALA A 12 -12.32 20.77 -9.11
C ALA A 12 -11.48 21.88 -9.79
N LYS A 13 -12.14 22.90 -10.35
CA LYS A 13 -11.48 24.06 -10.98
C LYS A 13 -10.63 24.88 -10.01
N TYR A 14 -10.97 24.93 -8.72
CA TYR A 14 -10.18 25.65 -7.71
C TYR A 14 -8.93 24.87 -7.30
N LEU A 15 -9.04 23.54 -7.20
CA LEU A 15 -7.90 22.64 -6.99
C LEU A 15 -6.93 22.68 -8.18
N ALA A 16 -7.45 22.77 -9.41
CA ALA A 16 -6.65 22.85 -10.63
C ALA A 16 -6.22 24.29 -11.02
N SER A 17 -6.42 25.30 -10.16
CA SER A 17 -6.05 26.69 -10.45
C SER A 17 -4.54 26.85 -10.63
N SER A 18 -4.10 27.74 -11.51
CA SER A 18 -2.68 28.10 -11.65
C SER A 18 -2.15 28.88 -10.44
N ASP A 19 -3.01 29.62 -9.73
CA ASP A 19 -2.65 30.36 -8.52
C ASP A 19 -2.53 29.44 -7.29
N LYS A 20 -1.33 29.42 -6.67
CA LYS A 20 -1.06 28.59 -5.47
C LYS A 20 -2.00 28.95 -4.32
N LYS A 21 -2.28 30.24 -4.08
CA LYS A 21 -3.12 30.65 -2.94
C LYS A 21 -4.55 30.10 -3.08
N THR A 22 -5.07 30.07 -4.31
CA THR A 22 -6.37 29.47 -4.63
C THR A 22 -6.36 27.97 -4.35
N ARG A 23 -5.31 27.24 -4.78
CA ARG A 23 -5.18 25.80 -4.52
C ARG A 23 -5.07 25.49 -3.03
N ASP A 24 -4.22 26.22 -2.29
CA ASP A 24 -4.04 26.03 -0.85
C ASP A 24 -5.37 26.22 -0.10
N LYS A 25 -6.17 27.23 -0.46
CA LYS A 25 -7.51 27.43 0.10
C LYS A 25 -8.46 26.29 -0.24
N ALA A 26 -8.40 25.78 -1.48
CA ALA A 26 -9.23 24.65 -1.90
C ALA A 26 -8.87 23.36 -1.16
N VAL A 27 -7.58 23.06 -0.95
CA VAL A 27 -7.15 21.89 -0.16
C VAL A 27 -7.61 22.01 1.30
N LYS A 28 -7.50 23.20 1.91
CA LYS A 28 -8.03 23.44 3.27
C LYS A 28 -9.54 23.28 3.35
N SER A 29 -10.27 23.78 2.36
CA SER A 29 -11.72 23.59 2.26
C SER A 29 -12.09 22.12 2.08
N LEU A 30 -11.32 21.36 1.30
CA LEU A 30 -11.49 19.93 1.15
C LEU A 30 -11.26 19.19 2.47
N ALA A 31 -10.18 19.51 3.20
CA ALA A 31 -9.88 18.92 4.49
C ALA A 31 -11.03 19.14 5.49
N LYS A 32 -11.55 20.37 5.57
CA LYS A 32 -12.72 20.71 6.39
C LYS A 32 -13.95 19.88 5.99
N TYR A 33 -14.29 19.87 4.69
CA TYR A 33 -15.42 19.11 4.15
C TYR A 33 -15.32 17.62 4.51
N LEU A 34 -14.15 17.01 4.30
CA LEU A 34 -13.92 15.59 4.59
C LEU A 34 -13.99 15.26 6.08
N SER A 35 -13.56 16.17 6.96
CA SER A 35 -13.67 15.99 8.42
C SER A 35 -15.09 16.15 8.96
N GLU A 36 -15.91 17.00 8.33
CA GLU A 36 -17.28 17.31 8.78
C GLU A 36 -18.32 16.37 8.15
N ASN A 37 -18.03 15.75 7.01
CA ASN A 37 -18.94 14.83 6.33
C ASN A 37 -19.00 13.46 7.03
N GLN A 38 -19.95 13.31 7.96
CA GLN A 38 -20.11 12.15 8.85
C GLN A 38 -20.74 10.92 8.17
N GLY A 39 -20.15 10.42 7.08
CA GLY A 39 -20.30 9.02 6.69
C GLY A 39 -21.01 8.71 5.38
N LYS A 40 -21.26 9.71 4.52
CA LYS A 40 -21.71 9.42 3.14
C LYS A 40 -20.57 9.67 2.14
N ALA A 41 -20.14 8.58 1.50
CA ALA A 41 -19.21 8.65 0.38
C ALA A 41 -19.80 9.49 -0.77
N LEU A 42 -18.94 10.26 -1.44
CA LEU A 42 -19.33 10.99 -2.65
C LEU A 42 -19.76 9.99 -3.74
N PRO A 43 -20.80 10.30 -4.53
CA PRO A 43 -21.13 9.51 -5.71
C PRO A 43 -19.92 9.39 -6.65
N LYS A 44 -19.78 8.25 -7.33
CA LYS A 44 -18.62 7.94 -8.18
C LYS A 44 -18.25 9.05 -9.16
N GLN A 45 -19.23 9.70 -9.79
CA GLN A 45 -18.99 10.82 -10.72
C GLN A 45 -18.39 12.06 -10.04
N GLU A 46 -18.88 12.41 -8.84
CA GLU A 46 -18.35 13.54 -8.07
C GLU A 46 -16.97 13.23 -7.50
N MET A 47 -16.76 11.99 -7.05
CA MET A 47 -15.44 11.49 -6.65
C MET A 47 -14.42 11.61 -7.80
N ALA A 48 -14.79 11.22 -9.02
CA ALA A 48 -13.93 11.34 -10.19
C ALA A 48 -13.60 12.80 -10.55
N LYS A 49 -14.57 13.71 -10.46
CA LYS A 49 -14.33 15.16 -10.66
C LYS A 49 -13.39 15.72 -9.61
N LEU A 50 -13.61 15.37 -8.34
CA LEU A 50 -12.78 15.78 -7.22
C LEU A 50 -11.33 15.34 -7.43
N TRP A 51 -11.11 14.05 -7.70
CA TRP A 51 -9.77 13.52 -7.92
C TRP A 51 -9.08 14.05 -9.16
N LYS A 52 -9.83 14.39 -10.22
CA LYS A 52 -9.26 15.15 -11.35
C LYS A 52 -8.74 16.51 -10.90
N GLY A 53 -9.47 17.22 -10.04
CA GLY A 53 -9.01 18.46 -9.42
C GLY A 53 -7.75 18.28 -8.58
N ILE A 54 -7.72 17.28 -7.69
CA ILE A 54 -6.56 16.98 -6.82
C ILE A 54 -5.34 16.60 -7.65
N PHE A 55 -5.51 15.77 -8.69
CA PHE A 55 -4.44 15.37 -9.58
C PHE A 55 -3.74 16.58 -10.20
N TYR A 56 -4.52 17.55 -10.74
CA TYR A 56 -3.95 18.76 -11.30
C TYR A 56 -3.48 19.78 -10.25
N CYS A 57 -4.01 19.73 -9.03
CA CYS A 57 -3.44 20.49 -7.91
C CYS A 57 -1.97 20.09 -7.67
N TYR A 58 -1.71 18.79 -7.64
CA TYR A 58 -0.35 18.26 -7.48
C TYR A 58 0.50 18.43 -8.75
N TRP A 59 -0.10 18.36 -9.94
CA TRP A 59 0.55 18.66 -11.21
C TRP A 59 1.20 20.04 -11.24
N MET A 60 0.51 21.05 -10.68
CA MET A 60 0.97 22.45 -10.62
C MET A 60 1.95 22.73 -9.45
N SER A 61 2.39 21.71 -8.71
CA SER A 61 3.38 21.84 -7.64
C SER A 61 4.79 21.57 -8.17
N ASP A 62 5.61 22.61 -8.31
CA ASP A 62 6.95 22.52 -8.94
C ASP A 62 8.11 22.57 -7.96
N LYS A 63 7.91 23.09 -6.74
CA LYS A 63 8.99 23.23 -5.74
C LYS A 63 9.12 21.93 -4.92
N PRO A 64 10.32 21.31 -4.80
CA PRO A 64 10.48 20.01 -4.13
C PRO A 64 9.92 19.94 -2.71
N LEU A 65 10.23 20.91 -1.85
CA LEU A 65 9.70 20.94 -0.48
C LEU A 65 8.18 21.09 -0.44
N VAL A 66 7.60 21.82 -1.41
CA VAL A 66 6.14 21.97 -1.53
C VAL A 66 5.50 20.68 -2.02
N GLN A 67 6.13 19.95 -2.94
CA GLN A 67 5.68 18.63 -3.38
C GLN A 67 5.65 17.65 -2.20
N GLN A 68 6.72 17.62 -1.38
CA GLN A 68 6.81 16.73 -0.22
C GLN A 68 5.73 17.02 0.83
N ALA A 69 5.56 18.30 1.19
CA ALA A 69 4.51 18.72 2.10
C ALA A 69 3.11 18.41 1.55
N LEU A 70 2.83 18.80 0.30
CA LEU A 70 1.53 18.60 -0.32
C LEU A 70 1.19 17.12 -0.51
N SER A 71 2.16 16.27 -0.86
CA SER A 71 1.91 14.82 -0.98
C SER A 71 1.50 14.19 0.36
N SER A 72 2.06 14.68 1.47
CA SER A 72 1.69 14.21 2.81
C SER A 72 0.32 14.77 3.20
N GLU A 73 0.08 16.07 3.00
CA GLU A 73 -1.22 16.72 3.25
C GLU A 73 -2.37 16.05 2.49
N LEU A 74 -2.17 15.73 1.20
CA LEU A 74 -3.18 15.05 0.39
C LEU A 74 -3.44 13.61 0.85
N ALA A 75 -2.40 12.87 1.24
CA ALA A 75 -2.56 11.51 1.75
C ALA A 75 -3.24 11.49 3.12
N ASP A 76 -2.89 12.42 4.01
CA ASP A 76 -3.47 12.54 5.35
C ASP A 76 -4.96 12.92 5.32
N LEU A 77 -5.50 13.43 4.20
CA LEU A 77 -6.95 13.60 4.01
C LEU A 77 -7.73 12.29 4.24
N LEU A 78 -7.13 11.14 3.92
CA LEU A 78 -7.73 9.82 4.21
C LEU A 78 -8.03 9.64 5.69
N LEU A 79 -7.14 10.14 6.54
CA LEU A 79 -7.21 9.97 8.00
C LEU A 79 -8.15 10.99 8.66
N LEU A 80 -8.49 12.08 7.96
CA LEU A 80 -9.49 13.05 8.42
C LEU A 80 -10.93 12.55 8.28
N ILE A 81 -11.17 11.62 7.35
CA ILE A 81 -12.52 11.06 7.11
C ILE A 81 -12.84 10.09 8.24
N SER A 82 -13.87 10.38 9.03
CA SER A 82 -14.26 9.57 10.20
C SER A 82 -14.78 8.18 9.84
N SER A 83 -15.61 8.07 8.81
CA SER A 83 -16.11 6.78 8.31
C SER A 83 -15.03 6.03 7.53
N THR A 84 -14.67 4.83 7.99
CA THR A 84 -13.73 3.94 7.32
C THR A 84 -14.17 3.59 5.90
N GLU A 85 -15.47 3.32 5.68
CA GLU A 85 -16.02 3.04 4.35
C GLU A 85 -15.86 4.25 3.40
N SER A 86 -16.17 5.46 3.89
CA SER A 86 -16.00 6.68 3.09
C SER A 86 -14.53 6.99 2.80
N ALA A 87 -13.62 6.67 3.74
CA ALA A 87 -12.19 6.79 3.53
C ALA A 87 -11.68 5.83 2.45
N PHE A 88 -12.14 4.57 2.45
CA PHE A 88 -11.83 3.63 1.38
C PHE A 88 -12.45 4.01 0.04
N ALA A 89 -13.65 4.58 0.01
CA ALA A 89 -14.21 5.14 -1.23
C ALA A 89 -13.36 6.29 -1.78
N PHE A 90 -12.83 7.16 -0.91
CA PHE A 90 -11.89 8.21 -1.28
C PHE A 90 -10.57 7.62 -1.82
N LEU A 91 -10.03 6.58 -1.17
CA LEU A 91 -8.86 5.83 -1.64
C LEU A 91 -9.10 5.15 -3.00
N GLY A 92 -10.27 4.56 -3.21
CA GLY A 92 -10.65 3.99 -4.51
C GLY A 92 -10.65 5.04 -5.61
N GLY A 93 -11.18 6.23 -5.32
CA GLY A 93 -11.12 7.37 -6.24
C GLY A 93 -9.68 7.82 -6.57
N PHE A 94 -8.77 7.77 -5.58
CA PHE A 94 -7.35 8.03 -5.79
C PHE A 94 -6.77 7.06 -6.81
N TRP A 95 -6.95 5.76 -6.59
CA TRP A 95 -6.41 4.72 -7.47
C TRP A 95 -7.00 4.79 -8.89
N GLU A 96 -8.33 4.97 -9.02
CA GLU A 96 -8.96 5.15 -10.32
C GLU A 96 -8.38 6.36 -11.09
N ALA A 97 -8.08 7.45 -10.38
CA ALA A 97 -7.47 8.63 -10.99
C ALA A 97 -6.00 8.39 -11.35
N ILE A 98 -5.21 7.80 -10.46
CA ILE A 98 -3.81 7.49 -10.72
C ILE A 98 -3.67 6.54 -11.90
N VAL A 99 -4.39 5.41 -11.90
CA VAL A 99 -4.34 4.43 -13.00
C VAL A 99 -4.70 5.07 -14.35
N ARG A 100 -5.74 5.91 -14.37
CA ARG A 100 -6.20 6.58 -15.60
C ARG A 100 -5.17 7.56 -16.16
N GLU A 101 -4.55 8.36 -15.30
CA GLU A 101 -3.70 9.48 -15.73
C GLU A 101 -2.21 9.10 -15.83
N TRP A 102 -1.79 7.96 -15.28
CA TRP A 102 -0.37 7.60 -15.10
C TRP A 102 0.47 7.67 -16.37
N ASN A 103 -0.04 7.13 -17.49
CA ASN A 103 0.64 7.17 -18.78
C ASN A 103 0.75 8.59 -19.37
N GLY A 104 -0.08 9.54 -18.90
CA GLY A 104 -0.04 10.94 -19.31
C GLY A 104 0.94 11.80 -18.51
N ILE A 105 1.57 11.25 -17.46
CA ILE A 105 2.57 11.96 -16.66
C ILE A 105 3.89 11.98 -17.42
N ASP A 106 4.41 13.17 -17.70
CA ASP A 106 5.70 13.31 -18.35
C ASP A 106 6.87 13.03 -17.39
N ARG A 107 8.03 12.73 -17.96
CA ARG A 107 9.24 12.33 -17.23
C ARG A 107 9.66 13.31 -16.13
N LEU A 108 9.45 14.62 -16.30
CA LEU A 108 9.87 15.62 -15.31
C LEU A 108 8.96 15.65 -14.07
N ARG A 109 7.78 15.04 -14.16
CA ARG A 109 6.78 15.00 -13.07
C ARG A 109 6.70 13.63 -12.40
N MET A 110 7.26 12.58 -13.00
CA MET A 110 7.13 11.21 -12.48
C MET A 110 7.56 11.08 -11.02
N ASP A 111 8.71 11.62 -10.63
CA ASP A 111 9.27 11.46 -9.28
C ASP A 111 8.33 11.95 -8.18
N LYS A 112 7.65 13.08 -8.40
CA LYS A 112 6.69 13.57 -7.42
C LYS A 112 5.45 12.67 -7.33
N TYR A 113 5.02 12.05 -8.43
CA TYR A 113 3.88 11.12 -8.40
C TYR A 113 4.25 9.77 -7.77
N TYR A 114 5.49 9.30 -7.94
CA TYR A 114 6.01 8.18 -7.15
C TYR A 114 5.97 8.48 -5.65
N MET A 115 6.38 9.69 -5.25
CA MET A 115 6.25 10.14 -3.85
C MET A 115 4.79 10.21 -3.39
N LEU A 116 3.87 10.69 -4.23
CA LEU A 116 2.44 10.74 -3.90
C LEU A 116 1.88 9.33 -3.64
N VAL A 117 2.16 8.38 -4.55
CA VAL A 117 1.76 6.97 -4.38
C VAL A 117 2.31 6.39 -3.07
N ARG A 118 3.58 6.66 -2.76
CA ARG A 118 4.22 6.25 -1.51
C ARG A 118 3.48 6.77 -0.28
N LYS A 119 3.08 8.05 -0.27
CA LYS A 119 2.32 8.64 0.83
C LYS A 119 0.92 8.03 0.98
N PHE A 120 0.24 7.73 -0.11
CA PHE A 120 -1.09 7.11 -0.08
C PHE A 120 -1.06 5.66 0.40
N ILE A 121 -0.03 4.89 0.03
CA ILE A 121 0.17 3.53 0.58
C ILE A 121 0.36 3.60 2.10
N ASN A 122 1.24 4.47 2.60
CA ASN A 122 1.44 4.64 4.03
C ASN A 122 0.18 5.09 4.78
N ALA A 123 -0.54 6.08 4.23
CA ALA A 123 -1.81 6.54 4.81
C ALA A 123 -2.87 5.44 4.81
N SER A 124 -2.86 4.52 3.84
CA SER A 124 -3.75 3.36 3.82
C SER A 124 -3.46 2.39 4.98
N PHE A 125 -2.19 2.12 5.30
CA PHE A 125 -1.84 1.33 6.48
C PHE A 125 -2.23 2.03 7.78
N ARG A 126 -2.04 3.35 7.89
CA ARG A 126 -2.49 4.13 9.06
C ARG A 126 -4.01 4.12 9.20
N LEU A 127 -4.74 4.12 8.07
CA LEU A 127 -6.20 3.98 8.05
C LEU A 127 -6.63 2.58 8.54
N LEU A 128 -5.95 1.52 8.09
CA LEU A 128 -6.19 0.15 8.55
C LEU A 128 -5.89 -0.01 10.06
N ARG A 129 -4.81 0.61 10.56
CA ARG A 129 -4.50 0.67 12.01
C ARG A 129 -5.58 1.38 12.81
N ARG A 130 -6.10 2.50 12.31
CA ARG A 130 -7.23 3.22 12.92
C ARG A 130 -8.49 2.37 12.94
N ALA A 131 -8.69 1.55 11.91
CA ALA A 131 -9.76 0.57 11.82
C ALA A 131 -9.41 -0.76 12.52
N GLU A 132 -8.39 -0.78 13.38
CA GLU A 132 -7.98 -1.93 14.20
C GLU A 132 -7.72 -3.22 13.41
N TRP A 133 -7.35 -3.07 12.14
CA TRP A 133 -7.14 -4.18 11.21
C TRP A 133 -8.36 -5.10 11.08
N GLU A 134 -9.57 -4.55 11.22
CA GLU A 134 -10.82 -5.30 11.06
C GLU A 134 -10.89 -6.00 9.69
N ASN A 135 -11.38 -7.25 9.67
CA ASN A 135 -11.45 -8.06 8.44
C ASN A 135 -12.27 -7.39 7.33
N SER A 136 -13.32 -6.64 7.70
CA SER A 136 -14.11 -5.85 6.75
C SER A 136 -13.31 -4.72 6.10
N ALA A 137 -12.46 -4.04 6.88
CA ALA A 137 -11.57 -2.99 6.41
C ALA A 137 -10.46 -3.55 5.51
N LEU A 138 -9.85 -4.67 5.89
CA LEU A 138 -8.86 -5.39 5.08
C LEU A 138 -9.46 -5.88 3.76
N GLY A 139 -10.66 -6.46 3.80
CA GLY A 139 -11.39 -6.88 2.60
C GLY A 139 -11.63 -5.71 1.65
N THR A 140 -12.16 -4.60 2.17
CA THR A 140 -12.41 -3.38 1.38
C THR A 140 -11.12 -2.81 0.81
N PHE A 141 -10.03 -2.78 1.59
CA PHE A 141 -8.72 -2.33 1.12
C PHE A 141 -8.19 -3.20 -0.03
N ASN A 142 -8.27 -4.53 0.11
CA ASN A 142 -7.86 -5.46 -0.92
C ASN A 142 -8.72 -5.33 -2.19
N GLU A 143 -10.02 -5.13 -2.05
CA GLU A 143 -10.92 -4.83 -3.16
C GLU A 143 -10.53 -3.52 -3.87
N VAL A 144 -10.21 -2.47 -3.13
CA VAL A 144 -9.75 -1.18 -3.69
C VAL A 144 -8.47 -1.35 -4.51
N LEU A 145 -7.57 -2.26 -4.10
CA LEU A 145 -6.33 -2.51 -4.83
C LEU A 145 -6.50 -3.41 -6.07
N THR A 146 -7.38 -4.41 -5.99
CA THR A 146 -7.45 -5.53 -6.95
C THR A 146 -8.65 -5.46 -7.91
N SER A 147 -9.67 -4.66 -7.60
CA SER A 147 -10.83 -4.45 -8.48
C SER A 147 -10.46 -3.67 -9.75
N PRO A 148 -11.28 -3.70 -10.81
CA PRO A 148 -11.07 -2.88 -12.00
C PRO A 148 -10.91 -1.40 -11.67
N GLY A 149 -9.80 -0.79 -12.10
CA GLY A 149 -9.40 0.58 -11.74
C GLY A 149 -8.48 0.69 -10.52
N GLY A 150 -8.30 -0.38 -9.75
CA GLY A 150 -7.23 -0.52 -8.74
C GLY A 150 -5.88 -0.84 -9.39
N PRO A 151 -4.75 -0.53 -8.73
CA PRO A 151 -3.41 -0.62 -9.33
C PRO A 151 -2.83 -2.05 -9.39
N LEU A 152 -3.47 -3.04 -8.76
CA LEU A 152 -3.02 -4.43 -8.69
C LEU A 152 -4.00 -5.41 -9.34
N CYS A 153 -4.98 -4.94 -10.12
CA CYS A 153 -5.90 -5.82 -10.83
C CYS A 153 -5.15 -6.63 -11.91
N PRO A 154 -5.07 -7.98 -11.82
CA PRO A 154 -4.27 -8.77 -12.75
C PRO A 154 -4.86 -8.84 -14.16
N ASP A 155 -6.17 -8.59 -14.30
CA ASP A 155 -6.92 -8.73 -15.54
C ASP A 155 -7.08 -7.39 -16.29
N ASP A 156 -6.67 -6.27 -15.70
CA ASP A 156 -6.80 -4.94 -16.30
C ASP A 156 -5.51 -4.50 -17.01
N THR A 157 -5.48 -4.66 -18.32
CA THR A 157 -4.32 -4.29 -19.16
C THR A 157 -4.08 -2.78 -19.25
N ARG A 158 -4.98 -1.94 -18.74
CA ARG A 158 -4.82 -0.48 -18.75
C ARG A 158 -3.87 0.00 -17.66
N ILE A 159 -3.64 -0.83 -16.63
CA ILE A 159 -2.75 -0.50 -15.52
C ILE A 159 -1.31 -0.51 -16.02
N PRO A 160 -0.59 0.61 -15.93
CA PRO A 160 0.80 0.65 -16.38
C PRO A 160 1.69 -0.14 -15.42
N GLY A 161 2.53 -1.02 -15.97
CA GLY A 161 3.42 -1.85 -15.16
C GLY A 161 4.31 -1.04 -14.21
N SER A 162 4.77 0.15 -14.61
CA SER A 162 5.61 1.01 -13.74
C SER A 162 4.92 1.46 -12.45
N LEU A 163 3.60 1.62 -12.46
CA LEU A 163 2.83 1.90 -11.25
C LEU A 163 2.83 0.68 -10.32
N THR A 164 2.50 -0.49 -10.87
CA THR A 164 2.48 -1.75 -10.12
C THR A 164 3.86 -2.07 -9.54
N TYR A 165 4.94 -1.89 -10.32
CA TYR A 165 6.30 -2.16 -9.86
C TYR A 165 6.71 -1.24 -8.72
N HIS A 166 6.38 0.05 -8.82
CA HIS A 166 6.65 0.99 -7.74
C HIS A 166 5.91 0.63 -6.46
N ILE A 167 4.64 0.22 -6.55
CA ILE A 167 3.88 -0.22 -5.36
C ILE A 167 4.55 -1.44 -4.73
N VAL A 168 4.92 -2.43 -5.54
CA VAL A 168 5.64 -3.63 -5.05
C VAL A 168 6.94 -3.23 -4.34
N ASP A 169 7.74 -2.35 -4.94
CA ASP A 169 9.06 -1.97 -4.42
C ASP A 169 8.99 -1.18 -3.10
N ILE A 170 7.87 -0.53 -2.78
CA ILE A 170 7.72 0.30 -1.58
C ILE A 170 6.79 -0.29 -0.51
N TYR A 171 6.02 -1.33 -0.82
CA TYR A 171 4.92 -1.78 0.04
C TYR A 171 5.38 -2.18 1.45
N LEU A 172 6.44 -3.00 1.53
CA LEU A 172 6.99 -3.45 2.81
C LEU A 172 7.63 -2.31 3.60
N GLU A 173 8.34 -1.40 2.92
CA GLU A 173 8.96 -0.22 3.55
C GLU A 173 7.91 0.72 4.16
N GLU A 174 6.79 0.95 3.46
CA GLU A 174 5.72 1.79 3.98
C GLU A 174 4.89 1.10 5.07
N LEU A 175 4.80 -0.23 5.06
CA LEU A 175 4.19 -1.00 6.15
C LEU A 175 5.07 -0.94 7.41
N GLU A 176 6.38 -1.20 7.28
CA GLU A 176 7.37 -1.01 8.34
C GLU A 176 7.24 0.37 8.98
N LYS A 177 7.23 1.41 8.15
CA LYS A 177 7.09 2.79 8.60
C LYS A 177 5.75 3.04 9.30
N ALA A 178 4.67 2.47 8.81
CA ALA A 178 3.37 2.61 9.46
C ALA A 178 3.35 1.93 10.84
N LEU A 179 4.17 0.91 11.08
CA LEU A 179 4.29 0.20 12.36
C LEU A 179 5.32 0.82 13.31
N SER A 180 6.33 1.53 12.80
CA SER A 180 7.34 2.23 13.60
C SER A 180 6.83 3.54 14.22
N VAL A 181 5.92 4.25 13.56
CA VAL A 181 5.37 5.56 13.98
C VAL A 181 4.55 5.50 15.28
N ALA A 182 4.22 4.31 15.80
CA ALA A 182 3.62 4.15 17.12
C ALA A 182 4.48 4.72 18.28
N SER A 183 5.74 5.04 18.02
CA SER A 183 6.72 5.51 19.00
C SER A 183 6.90 7.04 19.07
N ASP A 184 6.13 7.85 18.31
CA ASP A 184 6.28 9.31 18.31
C ASP A 184 5.27 9.99 19.28
N PRO A 185 5.73 10.48 20.46
CA PRO A 185 4.86 11.06 21.48
C PRO A 185 4.29 12.45 21.11
N SER A 186 4.59 12.96 19.91
CA SER A 186 4.10 14.26 19.42
C SER A 186 2.83 14.19 18.56
N SER A 187 2.35 12.99 18.23
CA SER A 187 1.11 12.81 17.45
C SER A 187 -0.07 12.46 18.37
N ASP A 188 -1.09 13.32 18.43
CA ASP A 188 -2.36 13.11 19.16
C ASP A 188 -3.19 11.91 18.63
N THR A 189 -2.64 11.10 17.71
CA THR A 189 -3.34 9.97 17.11
C THR A 189 -2.95 8.68 17.82
N THR A 190 -3.76 8.25 18.79
CA THR A 190 -3.64 6.94 19.43
C THR A 190 -4.02 5.84 18.42
N PHE A 191 -3.04 5.39 17.62
CA PHE A 191 -3.25 4.22 16.77
C PHE A 191 -3.33 2.96 17.65
N SER A 192 -4.15 1.99 17.23
CA SER A 192 -4.20 0.69 17.87
C SER A 192 -2.81 0.02 17.88
N GLU A 193 -2.46 -0.57 19.02
CA GLU A 193 -1.23 -1.36 19.23
C GLU A 193 -1.38 -2.80 18.70
N LEU A 194 -2.52 -3.13 18.10
CA LEU A 194 -2.77 -4.45 17.53
C LEU A 194 -1.77 -4.79 16.41
N PRO A 195 -1.29 -6.04 16.37
CA PRO A 195 -0.34 -6.47 15.36
C PRO A 195 -0.96 -6.51 13.96
N ALA A 196 -0.15 -6.21 12.95
CA ALA A 196 -0.58 -6.22 11.55
C ALA A 196 -0.84 -7.65 11.06
N PRO A 197 -2.01 -7.95 10.48
CA PRO A 197 -2.29 -9.27 9.92
C PRO A 197 -1.63 -9.41 8.55
N LEU A 198 -0.46 -10.05 8.55
CA LEU A 198 0.45 -10.06 7.42
C LEU A 198 -0.13 -10.79 6.21
N ILE A 199 -0.86 -11.89 6.41
CA ILE A 199 -1.41 -12.67 5.29
C ILE A 199 -2.49 -11.89 4.54
N PRO A 200 -3.55 -11.34 5.16
CA PRO A 200 -4.51 -10.48 4.48
C PRO A 200 -3.87 -9.32 3.70
N LEU A 201 -2.81 -8.71 4.23
CA LEU A 201 -2.10 -7.60 3.60
C LEU A 201 -1.29 -8.02 2.36
N LEU A 202 -0.90 -9.29 2.26
CA LEU A 202 -0.09 -9.82 1.14
C LEU A 202 -0.94 -10.49 0.04
N LEU A 203 -2.18 -10.85 0.34
CA LEU A 203 -3.08 -11.51 -0.62
C LEU A 203 -3.17 -10.81 -1.99
N PRO A 204 -3.28 -9.47 -2.09
CA PRO A 204 -3.31 -8.79 -3.39
C PRO A 204 -2.09 -9.09 -4.27
N PHE A 205 -0.91 -9.28 -3.66
CA PHE A 205 0.32 -9.55 -4.38
C PHE A 205 0.45 -11.02 -4.78
N PHE A 206 0.02 -11.94 -3.92
CA PHE A 206 -0.03 -13.36 -4.27
C PHE A 206 -1.01 -13.60 -5.43
N ASP A 207 -2.19 -12.99 -5.37
CA ASP A 207 -3.18 -13.05 -6.44
C ASP A 207 -2.63 -12.46 -7.75
N LEU A 208 -2.02 -11.27 -7.68
CA LEU A 208 -1.38 -10.64 -8.83
C LEU A 208 -0.28 -11.53 -9.44
N ALA A 209 0.61 -12.08 -8.62
CA ALA A 209 1.68 -12.96 -9.09
C ALA A 209 1.16 -14.25 -9.72
N ALA A 210 0.06 -14.80 -9.18
CA ALA A 210 -0.57 -16.01 -9.68
C ALA A 210 -1.29 -15.76 -11.02
N ARG A 211 -2.01 -14.64 -11.17
CA ARG A 211 -2.91 -14.40 -12.31
C ARG A 211 -2.34 -13.50 -13.41
N THR A 212 -1.31 -12.68 -13.15
CA THR A 212 -0.78 -11.73 -14.16
C THR A 212 -0.31 -12.42 -15.45
N SER A 213 -0.56 -11.79 -16.61
CA SER A 213 0.02 -12.21 -17.91
C SER A 213 1.46 -11.76 -18.12
N SER A 214 1.92 -10.77 -17.34
CA SER A 214 3.24 -10.18 -17.49
C SER A 214 4.27 -10.95 -16.67
N SER A 215 5.24 -11.57 -17.35
CA SER A 215 6.36 -12.23 -16.69
C SER A 215 7.18 -11.24 -15.86
N ILE A 216 7.28 -9.98 -16.30
CA ILE A 216 7.98 -8.92 -15.58
C ILE A 216 7.24 -8.58 -14.28
N THR A 217 5.91 -8.46 -14.33
CA THR A 217 5.09 -8.21 -13.13
C THR A 217 5.26 -9.33 -12.11
N HIS A 218 5.18 -10.59 -12.56
CA HIS A 218 5.43 -11.73 -11.70
C HIS A 218 6.82 -11.66 -11.06
N SER A 219 7.88 -11.47 -11.87
CA SER A 219 9.25 -11.37 -11.37
C SER A 219 9.43 -10.21 -10.39
N ARG A 220 8.78 -9.07 -10.63
CA ARG A 220 8.83 -7.91 -9.73
C ARG A 220 8.19 -8.23 -8.38
N VAL A 221 7.01 -8.84 -8.35
CA VAL A 221 6.38 -9.27 -7.09
C VAL A 221 7.28 -10.24 -6.33
N SER A 222 7.90 -11.21 -7.02
CA SER A 222 8.87 -12.11 -6.40
C SER A 222 10.05 -11.36 -5.80
N THR A 223 10.79 -10.59 -6.60
CA THR A 223 12.06 -9.99 -6.17
C THR A 223 11.91 -8.75 -5.30
N GLY A 224 10.80 -8.02 -5.42
CA GLY A 224 10.57 -6.75 -4.71
C GLY A 224 9.74 -6.91 -3.43
N LEU A 225 9.03 -8.04 -3.25
CA LEU A 225 8.16 -8.25 -2.09
C LEU A 225 8.32 -9.64 -1.46
N ILE A 226 8.23 -10.73 -2.22
CA ILE A 226 8.23 -12.09 -1.64
C ILE A 226 9.63 -12.44 -1.10
N ASP A 227 10.66 -12.35 -1.95
CA ASP A 227 12.02 -12.75 -1.59
C ASP A 227 12.58 -11.89 -0.43
N PRO A 228 12.47 -10.54 -0.44
CA PRO A 228 12.94 -9.72 0.69
C PRO A 228 12.24 -10.06 2.00
N LEU A 229 10.93 -10.31 1.97
CA LEU A 229 10.16 -10.70 3.16
C LEU A 229 10.61 -12.06 3.71
N LEU A 230 10.75 -13.07 2.85
CA LEU A 230 11.20 -14.40 3.26
C LEU A 230 12.62 -14.37 3.83
N VAL A 231 13.52 -13.58 3.23
CA VAL A 231 14.88 -13.37 3.73
C VAL A 231 14.86 -12.70 5.11
N ALA A 232 14.04 -11.66 5.30
CA ALA A 232 13.93 -10.96 6.57
C ALA A 232 13.38 -11.87 7.69
N LEU A 233 12.32 -12.62 7.42
CA LEU A 233 11.73 -13.58 8.37
C LEU A 233 12.70 -14.73 8.72
N THR A 234 13.45 -15.23 7.74
CA THR A 234 14.47 -16.26 7.97
C THR A 234 15.61 -15.72 8.83
N THR A 235 16.09 -14.51 8.52
CA THR A 235 17.18 -13.87 9.27
C THR A 235 16.76 -13.55 10.72
N ALA A 236 15.51 -13.14 10.94
CA ALA A 236 14.98 -12.91 12.29
C ALA A 236 14.78 -14.20 13.09
N SER A 237 14.65 -15.35 12.42
CA SER A 237 14.52 -16.66 13.08
C SER A 237 15.88 -17.26 13.45
N SER A 238 16.92 -16.97 12.69
CA SER A 238 18.29 -17.45 12.93
C SER A 238 19.07 -16.47 13.79
N SER A 239 19.72 -16.92 14.87
CA SER A 239 20.65 -16.10 15.65
C SER A 239 21.95 -15.75 14.91
N ASP A 240 22.15 -16.25 13.69
CA ASP A 240 23.39 -16.13 12.93
C ASP A 240 23.41 -14.95 11.93
N PRO A 241 24.57 -14.28 11.75
CA PRO A 241 24.71 -13.19 10.80
C PRO A 241 24.56 -13.66 9.34
N PRO A 242 24.05 -12.81 8.43
CA PRO A 242 23.77 -13.20 7.05
C PRO A 242 25.04 -13.62 6.28
N SER A 243 24.96 -14.80 5.65
CA SER A 243 26.03 -15.36 4.80
C SER A 243 26.40 -14.45 3.61
N LYS A 244 27.67 -14.50 3.16
CA LYS A 244 28.24 -13.64 2.10
C LYS A 244 27.50 -13.72 0.75
N LYS A 245 26.86 -14.84 0.40
CA LYS A 245 26.01 -14.94 -0.80
C LYS A 245 24.71 -14.12 -0.69
N ARG A 246 24.16 -13.98 0.52
CA ARG A 246 22.94 -13.20 0.81
C ARG A 246 23.17 -11.69 0.64
N LYS A 247 24.41 -11.21 0.81
CA LYS A 247 24.78 -9.78 0.68
C LYS A 247 24.61 -9.21 -0.73
N PHE A 248 24.61 -10.05 -1.77
CA PHE A 248 24.57 -9.57 -3.16
C PHE A 248 23.15 -9.25 -3.65
N LEU A 249 22.10 -9.85 -3.04
CA LEU A 249 20.71 -9.45 -3.29
C LEU A 249 20.30 -8.22 -2.48
N THR A 250 20.97 -7.92 -1.37
CA THR A 250 20.55 -6.93 -0.36
C THR A 250 21.04 -5.50 -0.60
N LEU A 251 21.89 -5.24 -1.60
CA LEU A 251 22.62 -3.95 -1.67
C LEU A 251 21.76 -2.72 -2.03
N SER A 252 20.48 -2.89 -2.40
CA SER A 252 19.63 -1.76 -2.84
C SER A 252 18.39 -1.47 -1.98
N GLN A 253 18.03 -2.34 -1.03
CA GLN A 253 16.78 -2.22 -0.24
C GLN A 253 16.91 -2.81 1.18
N GLN A 254 17.98 -2.52 1.92
CA GLN A 254 18.03 -2.82 3.35
C GLN A 254 17.25 -1.77 4.15
N SER A 255 15.92 -1.72 3.97
CA SER A 255 15.05 -1.27 5.06
C SER A 255 15.03 -2.38 6.10
N ASP A 256 15.47 -2.09 7.32
CA ASP A 256 15.26 -3.00 8.45
C ASP A 256 13.75 -3.24 8.59
N LEU A 257 13.29 -4.48 8.43
CA LEU A 257 11.87 -4.85 8.56
C LEU A 257 11.56 -5.32 10.00
N SER A 258 12.25 -4.74 10.98
CA SER A 258 12.24 -5.21 12.35
C SER A 258 10.93 -4.93 13.05
N ASP A 259 10.33 -3.74 12.85
CA ASP A 259 9.00 -3.43 13.39
C ASP A 259 7.92 -4.28 12.71
N LEU A 260 8.00 -4.50 11.40
CA LEU A 260 7.09 -5.35 10.65
C LEU A 260 7.12 -6.77 11.22
N ILE A 261 8.29 -7.37 11.40
CA ILE A 261 8.39 -8.74 11.90
C ILE A 261 7.91 -8.82 13.36
N SER A 262 8.32 -7.88 14.21
CA SER A 262 7.99 -7.90 15.64
C SER A 262 6.56 -7.47 15.97
N LYS A 263 5.87 -6.78 15.05
CA LYS A 263 4.49 -6.29 15.24
C LYS A 263 3.52 -6.89 14.24
N SER A 264 3.82 -8.06 13.67
CA SER A 264 2.90 -8.78 12.77
C SER A 264 2.31 -10.04 13.41
N CYS A 265 1.07 -10.34 13.02
CA CYS A 265 0.39 -11.60 13.25
C CYS A 265 0.07 -12.26 11.90
N ILE A 266 -0.49 -13.48 11.94
CA ILE A 266 -0.82 -14.22 10.71
C ILE A 266 -2.05 -13.62 10.03
N ASP A 267 -3.21 -13.75 10.67
CA ASP A 267 -4.52 -13.37 10.09
C ASP A 267 -5.35 -12.49 11.02
N GLU A 268 -5.52 -12.90 12.29
CA GLU A 268 -6.39 -12.24 13.25
C GLU A 268 -5.55 -11.44 14.25
N PRO A 269 -5.65 -10.10 14.28
CA PRO A 269 -4.90 -9.26 15.22
C PRO A 269 -5.08 -9.64 16.68
N GLN A 270 -6.25 -10.18 17.03
CA GLN A 270 -6.60 -10.61 18.40
C GLN A 270 -5.78 -11.80 18.89
N LYS A 271 -5.17 -12.59 17.97
CA LYS A 271 -4.29 -13.72 18.32
C LYS A 271 -2.89 -13.27 18.74
N GLY A 272 -2.55 -11.99 18.58
CA GLY A 272 -1.26 -11.44 18.99
C GLY A 272 -0.12 -11.72 18.00
N VAL A 273 1.06 -11.22 18.34
CA VAL A 273 2.29 -11.43 17.57
C VAL A 273 2.72 -12.89 17.64
N VAL A 274 3.24 -13.40 16.53
CA VAL A 274 3.77 -14.78 16.41
C VAL A 274 5.26 -14.78 16.10
N GLN A 275 5.91 -15.93 16.29
CA GLN A 275 7.34 -16.06 16.02
C GLN A 275 7.64 -15.89 14.52
N PRO A 276 8.81 -15.33 14.14
CA PRO A 276 9.15 -15.10 12.73
C PRO A 276 9.10 -16.37 11.86
N ALA A 277 9.48 -17.52 12.42
CA ALA A 277 9.41 -18.81 11.74
C ALA A 277 7.96 -19.24 11.44
N GLU A 278 7.02 -18.92 12.33
CA GLU A 278 5.60 -19.21 12.15
C GLU A 278 4.99 -18.29 11.08
N LEU A 279 5.30 -16.99 11.12
CA LEU A 279 4.93 -16.04 10.06
C LEU A 279 5.45 -16.48 8.69
N ARG A 280 6.72 -16.88 8.62
CA ARG A 280 7.33 -17.39 7.38
C ARG A 280 6.57 -18.58 6.82
N ASN A 281 6.23 -19.54 7.67
CA ASN A 281 5.48 -20.72 7.28
C ASN A 281 4.06 -20.37 6.81
N ALA A 282 3.39 -19.43 7.47
CA ALA A 282 2.08 -18.95 7.04
C ALA A 282 2.13 -18.21 5.70
N VAL A 283 3.15 -17.38 5.46
CA VAL A 283 3.38 -16.68 4.19
C VAL A 283 3.56 -17.69 3.04
N LEU A 284 4.42 -18.70 3.24
CA LEU A 284 4.65 -19.75 2.26
C LEU A 284 3.39 -20.57 1.99
N ARG A 285 2.62 -20.90 3.03
CA ARG A 285 1.37 -21.64 2.91
C ARG A 285 0.31 -20.84 2.14
N SER A 286 0.10 -19.58 2.51
CA SER A 286 -0.86 -18.71 1.82
C SER A 286 -0.50 -18.52 0.35
N MET A 287 0.78 -18.28 0.03
CA MET A 287 1.26 -18.21 -1.34
C MET A 287 1.01 -19.52 -2.11
N PHE A 288 1.24 -20.67 -1.48
CA PHE A 288 0.98 -21.99 -2.07
C PHE A 288 -0.51 -22.21 -2.33
N ASP A 289 -1.36 -21.87 -1.36
CA ASP A 289 -2.80 -22.03 -1.44
C ASP A 289 -3.37 -21.16 -2.57
N VAL A 290 -2.94 -19.90 -2.68
CA VAL A 290 -3.30 -19.03 -3.82
C VAL A 290 -2.84 -19.63 -5.15
N ALA A 291 -1.60 -20.12 -5.24
CA ALA A 291 -1.05 -20.74 -6.45
C ALA A 291 -1.77 -22.05 -6.86
N SER A 292 -2.39 -22.74 -5.90
CA SER A 292 -3.18 -23.96 -6.13
C SER A 292 -4.57 -23.68 -6.71
N GLY A 293 -4.99 -22.41 -6.73
CA GLY A 293 -6.30 -21.99 -7.21
C GLY A 293 -6.56 -22.33 -8.69
N PRO A 294 -7.85 -22.42 -9.08
CA PRO A 294 -8.24 -22.77 -10.45
C PRO A 294 -7.92 -21.66 -11.46
N ASP A 295 -7.99 -20.40 -11.05
CA ASP A 295 -7.81 -19.22 -11.92
C ASP A 295 -6.33 -18.84 -12.15
N VAL A 296 -5.40 -19.65 -11.64
CA VAL A 296 -3.96 -19.42 -11.72
C VAL A 296 -3.41 -19.87 -13.06
N LYS A 297 -2.53 -19.04 -13.64
CA LYS A 297 -1.80 -19.41 -14.85
C LYS A 297 -0.75 -20.47 -14.54
N GLU A 298 -0.77 -21.57 -15.29
CA GLU A 298 0.13 -22.73 -15.08
C GLU A 298 1.63 -22.34 -15.04
N ALA A 299 2.06 -21.39 -15.89
CA ALA A 299 3.43 -20.88 -15.86
C ALA A 299 3.78 -20.15 -14.55
N ASN A 300 2.82 -19.41 -13.97
CA ASN A 300 3.01 -18.69 -12.71
C ASN A 300 2.94 -19.64 -11.52
N ARG A 301 2.05 -20.63 -11.55
CA ARG A 301 1.97 -21.72 -10.56
C ARG A 301 3.32 -22.40 -10.38
N ARG A 302 3.97 -22.79 -11.48
CA ARG A 302 5.31 -23.42 -11.46
C ARG A 302 6.36 -22.53 -10.79
N LYS A 303 6.33 -21.23 -11.03
CA LYS A 303 7.26 -20.26 -10.42
C LYS A 303 7.01 -20.07 -8.93
N LEU A 304 5.76 -19.89 -8.50
CA LEU A 304 5.41 -19.78 -7.09
C LEU A 304 5.76 -21.06 -6.32
N TYR A 305 5.51 -22.23 -6.92
CA TYR A 305 5.92 -23.51 -6.34
C TYR A 305 7.44 -23.68 -6.30
N ALA A 306 8.18 -23.11 -7.25
CA ALA A 306 9.64 -23.12 -7.19
C ALA A 306 10.16 -22.30 -5.99
N ILE A 307 9.59 -21.10 -5.75
CA ILE A 307 9.91 -20.29 -4.56
C ILE A 307 9.59 -21.07 -3.28
N TRP A 308 8.41 -21.66 -3.20
CA TRP A 308 8.01 -22.47 -2.04
C TRP A 308 8.96 -23.65 -1.78
N LYS A 309 9.35 -24.38 -2.82
CA LYS A 309 10.28 -25.52 -2.71
C LYS A 309 11.66 -25.09 -2.23
N VAL A 310 12.19 -24.00 -2.78
CA VAL A 310 13.49 -23.45 -2.36
C VAL A 310 13.43 -23.02 -0.89
N ALA A 311 12.39 -22.29 -0.50
CA ALA A 311 12.22 -21.86 0.88
C ALA A 311 12.05 -23.06 1.85
N LYS A 312 11.35 -24.12 1.45
CA LYS A 312 11.23 -25.33 2.28
C LYS A 312 12.56 -26.06 2.47
N ALA A 313 13.35 -26.22 1.40
CA ALA A 313 14.67 -26.82 1.50
C ALA A 313 15.63 -26.01 2.40
N GLU A 314 15.57 -24.68 2.33
CA GLU A 314 16.36 -23.81 3.22
C GLU A 314 16.00 -23.95 4.71
N GLU A 315 14.75 -24.33 5.03
CA GLU A 315 14.31 -24.57 6.41
C GLU A 315 14.87 -25.88 6.97
N GLU A 316 14.90 -26.93 6.14
CA GLU A 316 15.46 -28.25 6.50
C GLU A 316 16.97 -28.15 6.76
N ASP A 317 17.71 -27.42 5.92
CA ASP A 317 19.16 -27.20 6.10
C ASP A 317 19.49 -26.44 7.40
N ILE A 318 18.63 -25.52 7.84
CA ILE A 318 18.80 -24.77 9.09
C ILE A 318 18.49 -25.65 10.31
N GLY A 319 17.50 -26.55 10.19
CA GLY A 319 17.11 -27.50 11.23
C GLY A 319 18.17 -28.57 11.50
N ASP A 320 18.90 -29.02 10.46
CA ASP A 320 19.97 -30.02 10.59
C ASP A 320 21.30 -29.46 11.13
N THR A 321 21.44 -28.13 11.20
CA THR A 321 22.65 -27.45 11.68
C THR A 321 22.54 -26.83 13.08
N SER A 322 21.37 -26.94 13.72
CA SER A 322 21.06 -26.42 15.07
C SER A 322 21.00 -27.55 16.11
#